data_AF-A0A0P0W4Y2-F1
#
_entry.id   AF-A0A0P0W4Y2-F1
#
_cell.length_a   1.000
_cell.length_b   1.000
_cell.length_c   1.000
_cell.angle_alpha   90.00
_cell.angle_beta   90.00
_cell.angle_gamma   90.00
#
_symmetry.space_group_name_H-M   'P 1'
#
loop_
_entity.id
_entity.type
_entity.pdbx_description
1 polymer ?
#
loop_
_entity_poly.entity_id
_entity_poly.type
_entity_poly.pdbx_seq_one_letter_code
_entity_poly.pdbx_strand_id
1 'polypeptide(L)'
;MRRPPAAGATCRRFAIRGFVAVFLVYVLAALALESPLLVVPTPVPGAGAATAASRPLHLDGSGERGRGSAPARPLKRPHRETLSAAGRSSRRLPGIVSGLDLRRLNATRSGSLRKVAAEAAAAGARVFSELQTLAGTVTELDATGEEERSRCPHSIVLTGDEFRVKGRTVELPCGLTLGSYITVAATPRAAHADRDPKITLVREGDEPIMVSQFMMELQGLKTVDGEDPPRILHFNPRLRGDWSGKPVIEQNTCYRMQWGTSLRCEGWRSRADEETVDGMVKCEKWIRDDEERSEQSKTSWWLNRLIGRTKKVSVDWPYPFVEDCMFVLTLTAGLEGYHVNVDGRHVTSFPYRTGFVLEDATGLSLNGDLDVQSVFAGTLPTAHPSFSPQKHLEMLPIWQAPPLPDEPIEIFIGILSAGNHFAERMAVRKTWMSAAQKSSNVVARFFVALNSRKEVNAELKKEAEFFGDIVIVPFMDSYDLVVLKTVAICEYGVRVVSARYIMKCDDDNFVRLESVKDELKKIPRGKSLYVGNMNYHHKPLRTGKWAVTYEVSMFLFYNDLICLIID
;
A
#
# COMPACT_ATOMS: atom_id res chain seq x y z
N MET A 1 -34.68 -46.58 58.95
CA MET A 1 -34.45 -47.33 57.70
C MET A 1 -34.47 -46.36 56.51
N ARG A 2 -33.45 -46.46 55.64
CA ARG A 2 -33.29 -45.82 54.30
C ARG A 2 -33.76 -44.35 54.13
N ARG A 3 -32.79 -43.43 54.13
CA ARG A 3 -32.92 -42.09 53.52
C ARG A 3 -33.32 -42.22 52.03
N PRO A 4 -34.21 -41.37 51.52
CA PRO A 4 -34.66 -41.43 50.12
C PRO A 4 -33.52 -41.00 49.17
N PRO A 5 -33.51 -41.50 47.91
CA PRO A 5 -32.46 -41.17 46.95
C PRO A 5 -32.55 -39.69 46.55
N ALA A 6 -31.38 -39.05 46.47
CA ALA A 6 -31.23 -37.65 46.13
C ALA A 6 -31.86 -37.33 44.76
N ALA A 7 -32.91 -36.50 44.76
CA ALA A 7 -33.62 -36.02 43.57
C ALA A 7 -32.74 -35.19 42.60
N GLY A 8 -31.49 -34.90 42.94
CA GLY A 8 -30.57 -34.12 42.11
C GLY A 8 -29.83 -34.90 41.01
N ALA A 9 -29.69 -36.23 41.14
CA ALA A 9 -28.89 -37.02 40.19
C ALA A 9 -29.64 -37.30 38.87
N THR A 10 -30.97 -37.38 38.92
CA THR A 10 -31.83 -37.54 37.74
C THR A 10 -31.87 -36.26 36.91
N CYS A 11 -32.01 -35.08 37.56
CA CYS A 11 -32.11 -33.80 36.84
C CYS A 11 -30.86 -33.48 36.00
N ARG A 12 -29.64 -33.73 36.53
CA ARG A 12 -28.39 -33.54 35.76
C ARG A 12 -28.27 -34.49 34.56
N ARG A 13 -28.73 -35.74 34.68
CA ARG A 13 -28.71 -36.69 33.56
C ARG A 13 -29.70 -36.31 32.45
N PHE A 14 -30.87 -35.77 32.79
CA PHE A 14 -31.82 -35.27 31.81
C PHE A 14 -31.30 -34.03 31.08
N ALA A 15 -30.68 -33.08 31.79
CA ALA A 15 -30.10 -31.89 31.17
C ALA A 15 -28.98 -32.23 30.18
N ILE A 16 -28.05 -33.12 30.55
CA ILE A 16 -26.95 -33.53 29.67
C ILE A 16 -27.48 -34.27 28.43
N ARG A 17 -28.47 -35.17 28.59
CA ARG A 17 -29.11 -35.86 27.46
C ARG A 17 -29.83 -34.88 26.53
N GLY A 18 -30.47 -33.85 27.07
CA GLY A 18 -31.10 -32.77 26.30
C GLY A 18 -30.07 -32.00 25.47
N PHE A 19 -28.96 -31.58 26.07
CA PHE A 19 -27.89 -30.86 25.36
C PHE A 19 -27.26 -31.69 24.24
N VAL A 20 -26.99 -32.98 24.49
CA VAL A 20 -26.44 -33.89 23.46
C VAL A 20 -27.42 -34.09 22.31
N ALA A 21 -28.73 -34.22 22.59
CA ALA A 21 -29.75 -34.35 21.55
C ALA A 21 -29.85 -33.09 20.69
N VAL A 22 -29.86 -31.89 21.29
CA VAL A 22 -29.89 -30.62 20.56
C VAL A 22 -28.64 -30.46 19.69
N PHE A 23 -27.46 -30.82 20.21
CA PHE A 23 -26.22 -30.78 19.44
C PHE A 23 -26.24 -31.74 18.25
N LEU A 24 -26.74 -32.97 18.43
CA LEU A 24 -26.87 -33.94 17.33
C LEU A 24 -27.86 -33.48 16.25
N VAL A 25 -29.00 -32.88 16.65
CA VAL A 25 -29.97 -32.31 15.70
C VAL A 25 -29.35 -31.15 14.92
N TYR A 26 -28.57 -30.29 15.58
CA TYR A 26 -27.85 -29.20 14.93
C TYR A 26 -26.82 -29.71 13.89
N VAL A 27 -26.03 -30.73 14.26
CA VAL A 27 -25.06 -31.35 13.35
C VAL A 27 -25.75 -32.03 12.16
N LEU A 28 -26.86 -32.74 12.39
CA LEU A 28 -27.63 -33.35 11.31
C LEU A 28 -28.27 -32.30 10.39
N ALA A 29 -28.77 -31.19 10.94
CA ALA A 29 -29.31 -30.09 10.15
C ALA A 29 -28.23 -29.39 9.31
N ALA A 30 -27.03 -29.19 9.88
CA ALA A 30 -25.88 -28.65 9.16
C ALA A 30 -25.42 -29.59 8.02
N LEU A 31 -25.34 -30.90 8.29
CA LEU A 31 -25.00 -31.89 7.28
C LEU A 31 -26.08 -32.03 6.19
N ALA A 32 -27.35 -31.88 6.55
CA ALA A 32 -28.45 -31.85 5.58
C ALA A 32 -28.47 -30.57 4.73
N LEU A 33 -28.02 -29.43 5.28
CA LEU A 33 -27.84 -28.20 4.50
C LEU A 33 -26.64 -28.28 3.55
N GLU A 34 -25.61 -29.07 3.88
CA GLU A 34 -24.38 -29.18 3.09
C GLU A 34 -24.28 -30.44 2.20
N SER A 35 -25.32 -31.28 2.14
CA SER A 35 -25.32 -32.45 1.23
C SER A 35 -26.23 -32.23 0.00
N PRO A 36 -25.65 -31.93 -1.18
CA PRO A 36 -26.40 -31.87 -2.43
C PRO A 36 -26.57 -33.30 -2.98
N LEU A 37 -27.65 -33.99 -2.60
CA LEU A 37 -28.00 -35.26 -3.22
C LEU A 37 -29.43 -35.27 -3.74
N LEU A 38 -29.52 -35.65 -5.03
CA LEU A 38 -30.70 -36.06 -5.80
C LEU A 38 -31.51 -34.95 -6.49
N VAL A 39 -30.88 -34.30 -7.48
CA VAL A 39 -31.58 -34.01 -8.73
C VAL A 39 -30.92 -34.84 -9.82
N VAL A 40 -31.61 -35.93 -10.21
CA VAL A 40 -31.26 -36.79 -11.34
C VAL A 40 -31.95 -36.20 -12.59
N PRO A 41 -31.23 -35.70 -13.60
CA PRO A 41 -31.81 -35.44 -14.90
C PRO A 41 -31.56 -36.65 -15.82
N THR A 42 -32.65 -37.25 -16.29
CA THR A 42 -32.63 -38.33 -17.29
C THR A 42 -32.11 -37.82 -18.64
N PRO A 43 -31.16 -38.51 -19.31
CA PRO A 43 -30.57 -38.05 -20.56
C PRO A 43 -31.40 -38.48 -21.79
N VAL A 44 -31.66 -37.52 -22.68
CA VAL A 44 -32.13 -37.76 -24.06
C VAL A 44 -30.92 -37.64 -25.00
N PRO A 45 -30.71 -38.57 -25.95
CA PRO A 45 -29.49 -38.69 -26.74
C PRO A 45 -29.54 -37.87 -28.04
N GLY A 46 -28.39 -37.32 -28.46
CA GLY A 46 -28.28 -36.63 -29.75
C GLY A 46 -26.95 -35.89 -29.99
N ALA A 47 -25.92 -36.68 -30.29
CA ALA A 47 -24.77 -36.41 -31.15
C ALA A 47 -24.21 -34.97 -31.34
N GLY A 48 -22.91 -34.83 -31.05
CA GLY A 48 -21.96 -34.54 -32.12
C GLY A 48 -21.02 -33.34 -31.95
N ALA A 49 -19.72 -33.67 -31.99
CA ALA A 49 -18.56 -32.84 -32.33
C ALA A 49 -17.90 -31.98 -31.24
N ALA A 50 -16.79 -32.52 -30.76
CA ALA A 50 -15.77 -31.91 -29.92
C ALA A 50 -15.07 -30.72 -30.60
N THR A 51 -14.86 -29.65 -29.85
CA THR A 51 -13.66 -28.80 -29.96
C THR A 51 -13.22 -28.40 -28.56
N ALA A 52 -11.94 -28.57 -28.29
CA ALA A 52 -11.29 -28.27 -27.02
C ALA A 52 -11.33 -26.76 -26.76
N ALA A 53 -12.02 -26.35 -25.69
CA ALA A 53 -11.99 -24.98 -25.19
C ALA A 53 -11.73 -25.00 -23.68
N SER A 54 -10.67 -24.30 -23.32
CA SER A 54 -10.17 -23.93 -22.00
C SER A 54 -11.23 -23.82 -20.89
N ARG A 55 -10.97 -24.48 -19.76
CA ARG A 55 -11.72 -24.40 -18.50
C ARG A 55 -12.00 -22.93 -18.09
N PRO A 56 -13.27 -22.50 -17.99
CA PRO A 56 -13.62 -21.25 -17.31
C PRO A 56 -13.50 -21.45 -15.80
N LEU A 57 -12.79 -20.54 -15.13
CA LEU A 57 -12.80 -20.39 -13.68
C LEU A 57 -14.23 -20.04 -13.24
N HIS A 58 -14.93 -21.01 -12.67
CA HIS A 58 -16.26 -20.84 -12.08
C HIS A 58 -16.08 -20.13 -10.73
N LEU A 59 -16.29 -18.81 -10.72
CA LEU A 59 -16.45 -18.06 -9.47
C LEU A 59 -17.89 -18.26 -9.00
N ASP A 60 -18.06 -19.10 -7.97
CA ASP A 60 -19.35 -19.37 -7.34
C ASP A 60 -19.92 -18.09 -6.70
N GLY A 61 -20.83 -17.45 -7.43
CA GLY A 61 -21.74 -16.45 -6.89
C GLY A 61 -23.03 -17.10 -6.42
N SER A 62 -22.98 -17.97 -5.40
CA SER A 62 -24.18 -18.49 -4.73
C SER A 62 -24.55 -17.57 -3.56
N GLY A 63 -25.48 -16.67 -3.80
CA GLY A 63 -25.90 -15.70 -2.79
C GLY A 63 -27.02 -14.77 -3.23
N GLU A 64 -28.08 -15.30 -3.86
CA GLU A 64 -29.36 -14.61 -3.91
C GLU A 64 -29.90 -14.44 -2.48
N ARG A 65 -29.78 -13.25 -1.89
CA ARG A 65 -30.67 -12.78 -0.81
C ARG A 65 -30.58 -11.26 -0.67
N GLY A 66 -31.67 -10.60 -1.07
CA GLY A 66 -31.92 -9.17 -0.86
C GLY A 66 -31.78 -8.34 -2.13
N ARG A 67 -32.85 -8.25 -2.93
CA ARG A 67 -33.02 -7.19 -3.94
C ARG A 67 -33.14 -5.83 -3.24
N GLY A 68 -32.03 -5.30 -2.72
CA GLY A 68 -31.88 -3.86 -2.57
C GLY A 68 -31.63 -3.32 -3.97
N SER A 69 -32.64 -2.71 -4.59
CA SER A 69 -32.50 -2.10 -5.91
C SER A 69 -31.33 -1.10 -5.86
N ALA A 70 -30.26 -1.40 -6.60
CA ALA A 70 -29.24 -0.39 -6.90
C ALA A 70 -29.94 0.86 -7.46
N PRO A 71 -29.47 2.07 -7.15
CA PRO A 71 -30.12 3.28 -7.62
C PRO A 71 -30.28 3.21 -9.14
N ALA A 72 -31.54 3.26 -9.59
CA ALA A 72 -31.85 3.27 -11.00
C ALA A 72 -31.19 4.51 -11.64
N ARG A 73 -30.59 4.33 -12.82
CA ARG A 73 -30.12 5.43 -13.67
C ARG A 73 -31.21 6.51 -13.69
N PRO A 74 -30.90 7.80 -13.44
CA PRO A 74 -31.91 8.85 -13.50
C PRO A 74 -32.67 8.78 -14.83
N LEU A 75 -34.01 8.66 -14.74
CA LEU A 75 -34.92 8.65 -15.90
C LEU A 75 -34.92 9.96 -16.69
N LYS A 76 -34.34 11.02 -16.13
CA LYS A 76 -34.11 12.26 -16.87
C LYS A 76 -33.04 11.97 -17.91
N ARG A 77 -33.46 11.93 -19.19
CA ARG A 77 -32.55 12.04 -20.35
C ARG A 77 -31.50 13.10 -20.00
N PRO A 78 -30.20 12.84 -20.19
CA PRO A 78 -29.17 13.86 -20.00
C PRO A 78 -29.66 15.12 -20.70
N HIS A 79 -29.68 16.24 -19.97
CA HIS A 79 -29.96 17.52 -20.61
C HIS A 79 -28.93 17.65 -21.72
N ARG A 80 -29.38 17.54 -22.97
CA ARG A 80 -28.56 17.80 -24.14
C ARG A 80 -28.39 19.30 -24.13
N GLU A 81 -27.44 19.78 -23.33
CA GLU A 81 -26.82 21.07 -23.62
C GLU A 81 -26.33 20.91 -25.06
N THR A 82 -27.07 21.53 -25.97
CA THR A 82 -26.58 21.83 -27.29
C THR A 82 -25.41 22.77 -27.00
N LEU A 83 -24.23 22.17 -26.84
CA LEU A 83 -22.97 22.86 -27.03
C LEU A 83 -23.03 23.32 -28.48
N SER A 84 -23.67 24.47 -28.70
CA SER A 84 -23.46 25.21 -29.92
C SER A 84 -21.95 25.25 -30.07
N ALA A 85 -21.47 24.81 -31.23
CA ALA A 85 -20.14 25.13 -31.69
C ALA A 85 -20.12 26.65 -31.90
N ALA A 86 -20.17 27.40 -30.79
CA ALA A 86 -19.86 28.80 -30.76
C ALA A 86 -18.39 28.85 -31.10
N GLY A 87 -18.15 28.99 -32.41
CA GLY A 87 -16.88 29.36 -33.00
C GLY A 87 -16.40 30.64 -32.35
N ARG A 88 -15.73 30.48 -31.22
CA ARG A 88 -14.67 31.36 -30.78
C ARG A 88 -13.54 30.40 -30.54
N SER A 89 -12.56 30.48 -31.43
CA SER A 89 -11.21 30.01 -31.21
C SER A 89 -10.78 30.48 -29.81
N SER A 90 -11.10 29.67 -28.78
CA SER A 90 -10.39 29.71 -27.53
C SER A 90 -8.99 29.40 -27.98
N ARG A 91 -8.14 30.44 -28.03
CA ARG A 91 -6.72 30.37 -28.40
C ARG A 91 -6.24 29.01 -27.94
N ARG A 92 -6.07 28.07 -28.88
CA ARG A 92 -5.53 26.75 -28.58
C ARG A 92 -4.24 27.09 -27.86
N LEU A 93 -4.15 26.84 -26.55
CA LEU A 93 -2.86 26.93 -25.88
C LEU A 93 -2.00 25.95 -26.68
N PRO A 94 -0.99 26.41 -27.42
CA PRO A 94 -0.10 25.50 -28.11
C PRO A 94 0.58 24.71 -27.00
N GLY A 95 0.42 23.39 -26.97
CA GLY A 95 1.16 22.53 -26.04
C GLY A 95 0.32 21.71 -25.08
N ILE A 96 1.04 21.16 -24.11
CA ILE A 96 0.74 20.11 -23.12
C ILE A 96 -0.56 20.30 -22.31
N VAL A 97 -1.27 21.43 -22.42
CA VAL A 97 -2.37 21.77 -21.50
C VAL A 97 -3.72 21.23 -21.98
N SER A 98 -4.50 20.65 -21.07
CA SER A 98 -5.87 20.24 -21.33
C SER A 98 -6.77 21.39 -21.79
N GLY A 99 -7.67 21.11 -22.74
CA GLY A 99 -8.69 22.05 -23.22
C GLY A 99 -9.87 22.27 -22.26
N LEU A 100 -9.85 21.65 -21.07
CA LEU A 100 -10.95 21.71 -20.10
C LEU A 100 -11.28 23.15 -19.70
N ASP A 101 -12.46 23.63 -20.10
CA ASP A 101 -12.94 24.98 -19.78
C ASP A 101 -13.51 25.05 -18.35
N LEU A 102 -12.61 25.27 -17.39
CA LEU A 102 -12.95 25.42 -15.98
C LEU A 102 -13.77 26.68 -15.68
N ARG A 103 -13.87 27.66 -16.60
CA ARG A 103 -14.67 28.89 -16.38
C ARG A 103 -16.16 28.58 -16.24
N ARG A 104 -16.62 27.46 -16.80
CA ARG A 104 -18.01 26.99 -16.65
C ARG A 104 -18.35 26.56 -15.23
N LEU A 105 -17.34 26.26 -14.40
CA LEU A 105 -17.53 25.88 -12.99
C LEU A 105 -17.82 27.09 -12.09
N ASN A 106 -17.55 28.33 -12.55
CA ASN A 106 -17.82 29.57 -11.82
C ASN A 106 -19.31 29.94 -11.74
N ALA A 107 -20.24 29.09 -12.19
CA ALA A 107 -21.66 29.35 -12.09
C ALA A 107 -22.11 29.34 -10.61
N THR A 108 -22.86 30.36 -10.20
CA THR A 108 -23.37 30.66 -8.84
C THR A 108 -24.19 29.55 -8.14
N ARG A 109 -24.41 28.40 -8.78
CA ARG A 109 -25.02 27.23 -8.14
C ARG A 109 -23.95 26.50 -7.30
N SER A 110 -23.92 26.86 -6.01
CA SER A 110 -23.00 26.42 -4.97
C SER A 110 -23.17 24.93 -4.61
N GLY A 111 -22.39 24.06 -5.25
CA GLY A 111 -22.03 22.75 -4.69
C GLY A 111 -20.61 22.82 -4.12
N SER A 112 -20.33 22.09 -3.02
CA SER A 112 -19.00 22.06 -2.38
C SER A 112 -17.87 21.79 -3.39
N LEU A 113 -18.06 20.79 -4.26
CA LEU A 113 -17.08 20.43 -5.30
C LEU A 113 -16.79 21.55 -6.30
N ARG A 114 -17.81 22.37 -6.68
CA ARG A 114 -17.61 23.48 -7.63
C ARG A 114 -16.78 24.60 -7.03
N LYS A 115 -16.96 24.88 -5.73
CA LYS A 115 -16.16 25.87 -5.02
C LYS A 115 -14.69 25.44 -4.96
N VAL A 116 -14.44 24.20 -4.53
CA VAL A 116 -13.08 23.62 -4.50
C VAL A 116 -12.44 23.65 -5.89
N ALA A 117 -13.20 23.29 -6.93
CA ALA A 117 -12.73 23.33 -8.31
C ALA A 117 -12.37 24.74 -8.79
N ALA A 118 -13.20 25.76 -8.47
CA ALA A 118 -12.94 27.14 -8.84
C ALA A 118 -11.70 27.72 -8.15
N GLU A 119 -11.53 27.43 -6.86
CA GLU A 119 -10.34 27.83 -6.08
C GLU A 119 -9.08 27.16 -6.62
N ALA A 120 -9.13 25.85 -6.90
CA ALA A 120 -8.02 25.13 -7.50
C ALA A 120 -7.68 25.60 -8.91
N ALA A 121 -8.68 25.96 -9.72
CA ALA A 121 -8.47 26.55 -11.04
C ALA A 121 -7.78 27.92 -10.95
N ALA A 122 -8.19 28.78 -10.01
CA ALA A 122 -7.56 30.08 -9.78
C ALA A 122 -6.12 29.94 -9.25
N ALA A 123 -5.87 29.00 -8.34
CA ALA A 123 -4.53 28.68 -7.88
C ALA A 123 -3.65 28.12 -9.02
N GLY A 124 -4.18 27.18 -9.79
CA GLY A 124 -3.49 26.59 -10.93
C GLY A 124 -3.14 27.62 -12.01
N ALA A 125 -4.05 28.54 -12.35
CA ALA A 125 -3.78 29.59 -13.33
C ALA A 125 -2.61 30.51 -12.93
N ARG A 126 -2.45 30.80 -11.63
CA ARG A 126 -1.30 31.58 -11.12
C ARG A 126 0.00 30.82 -11.28
N VAL A 127 0.05 29.58 -10.78
CA VAL A 127 1.24 28.72 -10.87
C VAL A 127 1.63 28.44 -12.32
N PHE A 128 0.66 28.19 -13.20
CA PHE A 128 0.92 27.95 -14.61
C PHE A 128 1.50 29.18 -15.32
N SER A 129 1.04 30.38 -14.99
CA SER A 129 1.58 31.63 -15.54
C SER A 129 3.05 31.83 -15.12
N GLU A 130 3.39 31.50 -13.87
CA GLU A 130 4.77 31.54 -13.39
C GLU A 130 5.67 30.51 -14.11
N LEU A 131 5.19 29.29 -14.36
CA LEU A 131 5.94 28.27 -15.09
C LEU A 131 6.22 28.64 -16.55
N GLN A 132 5.35 29.41 -17.19
CA GLN A 132 5.62 29.93 -18.53
C GLN A 132 6.81 30.89 -18.53
N THR A 133 7.02 31.63 -17.44
CA THR A 133 8.15 32.56 -17.30
C THR A 133 9.48 31.88 -16.94
N LEU A 134 9.45 30.71 -16.28
CA LEU A 134 10.64 30.04 -15.73
C LEU A 134 11.49 29.28 -16.76
N ALA A 135 10.97 29.02 -17.97
CA ALA A 135 11.56 28.12 -18.98
C ALA A 135 12.96 28.50 -19.50
N GLY A 136 13.55 29.60 -19.06
CA GLY A 136 14.89 30.04 -19.50
C GLY A 136 16.06 29.74 -18.54
N THR A 137 15.83 29.32 -17.28
CA THR A 137 16.87 29.54 -16.23
C THR A 137 17.46 28.29 -15.57
N VAL A 138 16.97 27.07 -15.85
CA VAL A 138 17.31 25.88 -15.03
C VAL A 138 18.21 24.86 -15.77
N THR A 139 18.98 25.29 -16.78
CA THR A 139 19.69 24.34 -17.68
C THR A 139 21.07 23.89 -17.19
N GLU A 140 21.63 24.39 -16.08
CA GLU A 140 23.10 24.21 -15.83
C GLU A 140 23.54 23.62 -14.48
N LEU A 141 22.67 23.14 -13.58
CA LEU A 141 23.13 22.79 -12.22
C LEU A 141 23.53 21.32 -11.94
N ASP A 142 23.25 20.31 -12.78
CA ASP A 142 23.41 18.91 -12.33
C ASP A 142 24.35 17.98 -13.13
N ALA A 143 25.01 18.44 -14.21
CA ALA A 143 25.75 17.50 -15.07
C ALA A 143 27.15 17.08 -14.57
N THR A 144 27.80 17.81 -13.65
CA THR A 144 29.24 17.60 -13.35
C THR A 144 29.55 16.70 -12.15
N GLY A 145 28.55 16.15 -11.45
CA GLY A 145 28.75 15.38 -10.20
C GLY A 145 28.42 13.88 -10.25
N GLU A 146 28.09 13.33 -11.41
CA GLU A 146 27.40 12.02 -11.49
C GLU A 146 28.31 10.79 -11.47
N GLU A 147 29.54 10.85 -11.99
CA GLU A 147 30.40 9.65 -12.11
C GLU A 147 30.92 9.13 -10.76
N GLU A 148 31.31 10.00 -9.82
CA GLU A 148 31.79 9.59 -8.48
C GLU A 148 30.67 9.03 -7.59
N ARG A 149 29.40 9.42 -7.83
CA ARG A 149 28.24 8.93 -7.07
C ARG A 149 27.82 7.50 -7.41
N SER A 150 28.34 6.92 -8.49
CA SER A 150 27.90 5.63 -9.03
C SER A 150 28.36 4.39 -8.25
N ARG A 151 29.40 4.51 -7.41
CA ARG A 151 29.98 3.39 -6.66
C ARG A 151 29.64 3.49 -5.18
N CYS A 152 29.00 2.45 -4.65
CA CYS A 152 28.72 2.33 -3.23
C CYS A 152 29.67 1.38 -2.52
N PRO A 153 29.95 1.64 -1.23
CA PRO A 153 30.73 0.73 -0.41
C PRO A 153 29.93 -0.56 -0.16
N HIS A 154 30.55 -1.72 -0.40
CA HIS A 154 29.97 -3.03 -0.08
C HIS A 154 29.87 -3.28 1.44
N SER A 155 30.58 -2.49 2.24
CA SER A 155 30.51 -2.54 3.70
C SER A 155 30.81 -1.18 4.31
N ILE A 156 30.19 -0.88 5.44
CA ILE A 156 30.39 0.35 6.21
C ILE A 156 30.69 -0.05 7.65
N VAL A 157 31.71 0.57 8.24
CA VAL A 157 32.10 0.36 9.64
C VAL A 157 32.20 1.73 10.29
N LEU A 158 31.54 1.91 11.43
CA LEU A 158 31.61 3.12 12.22
C LEU A 158 31.81 2.74 13.69
N THR A 159 32.74 3.43 14.33
CA THR A 159 32.87 3.44 15.79
C THR A 159 31.72 4.24 16.42
N GLY A 160 31.45 4.00 17.71
CA GLY A 160 30.42 4.73 18.44
C GLY A 160 30.62 6.25 18.44
N ASP A 161 31.88 6.70 18.46
CA ASP A 161 32.22 8.11 18.40
C ASP A 161 31.95 8.71 17.02
N GLU A 162 32.37 8.04 15.94
CA GLU A 162 32.07 8.47 14.56
C GLU A 162 30.56 8.50 14.30
N PHE A 163 29.84 7.49 14.80
CA PHE A 163 28.39 7.42 14.70
C PHE A 163 27.71 8.59 15.42
N ARG A 164 28.19 8.97 16.61
CA ARG A 164 27.69 10.13 17.35
C ARG A 164 27.98 11.45 16.63
N VAL A 165 29.18 11.60 16.04
CA VAL A 165 29.55 12.79 15.26
C VAL A 165 28.69 12.94 14.00
N LYS A 166 28.29 11.83 13.36
CA LYS A 166 27.37 11.82 12.21
C LYS A 166 25.89 12.00 12.58
N GLY A 167 25.58 12.39 13.82
CA GLY A 167 24.20 12.65 14.24
C GLY A 167 23.37 11.38 14.45
N ARG A 168 24.00 10.26 14.81
CA ARG A 168 23.33 8.97 15.08
C ARG A 168 22.60 8.39 13.86
N THR A 169 23.12 8.68 12.67
CA THR A 169 22.63 8.13 11.40
C THR A 169 23.79 7.63 10.54
N VAL A 170 23.60 6.48 9.90
CA VAL A 170 24.50 5.90 8.89
C VAL A 170 23.82 5.99 7.53
N GLU A 171 24.49 6.59 6.56
CA GLU A 171 24.02 6.61 5.17
C GLU A 171 24.36 5.28 4.48
N LEU A 172 23.36 4.69 3.83
CA LEU A 172 23.43 3.48 3.02
C LEU A 172 23.13 3.89 1.57
N PRO A 173 24.10 4.47 0.83
CA PRO A 173 23.81 5.21 -0.41
C PRO A 173 23.14 4.38 -1.50
N CYS A 174 23.34 3.06 -1.48
CA CYS A 174 22.74 2.08 -2.40
C CYS A 174 21.60 1.24 -1.81
N GLY A 175 21.15 1.57 -0.60
CA GLY A 175 20.17 0.80 0.13
C GLY A 175 20.70 -0.57 0.55
N LEU A 176 19.78 -1.53 0.70
CA LEU A 176 20.05 -2.92 1.03
C LEU A 176 19.75 -3.83 -0.16
N THR A 177 20.26 -5.05 -0.10
CA THR A 177 19.90 -6.16 -1.01
C THR A 177 19.63 -7.43 -0.20
N LEU A 178 19.16 -8.49 -0.84
CA LEU A 178 18.94 -9.78 -0.19
C LEU A 178 20.25 -10.27 0.44
N GLY A 179 20.18 -10.64 1.72
CA GLY A 179 21.34 -11.08 2.50
C GLY A 179 22.23 -9.95 3.03
N SER A 180 21.90 -8.67 2.77
CA SER A 180 22.51 -7.56 3.51
C SER A 180 22.23 -7.70 5.00
N TYR A 181 23.21 -7.32 5.81
CA TYR A 181 23.06 -7.31 7.26
C TYR A 181 23.66 -6.07 7.89
N ILE A 182 23.08 -5.66 9.01
CA ILE A 182 23.52 -4.55 9.85
C ILE A 182 23.67 -5.07 11.26
N THR A 183 24.88 -4.97 11.81
CA THR A 183 25.21 -5.35 13.17
C THR A 183 25.51 -4.11 14.01
N VAL A 184 24.89 -4.04 15.20
CA VAL A 184 25.03 -2.95 16.17
C VAL A 184 25.47 -3.56 17.49
N ALA A 185 26.62 -3.14 18.00
CA ALA A 185 27.04 -3.42 19.37
C ALA A 185 26.71 -2.19 20.22
N ALA A 186 25.86 -2.37 21.24
CA ALA A 186 25.37 -1.25 22.03
C ALA A 186 24.92 -1.69 23.43
N THR A 187 24.74 -0.71 24.31
CA THR A 187 24.27 -0.90 25.68
C THR A 187 23.03 -0.03 25.92
N PRO A 188 21.87 -0.61 26.31
CA PRO A 188 20.71 0.16 26.74
C PRO A 188 21.05 0.90 28.03
N ARG A 189 20.64 2.16 28.15
CA ARG A 189 20.84 2.92 29.39
C ARG A 189 19.82 2.50 30.46
N ALA A 190 20.24 2.60 31.73
CA ALA A 190 19.34 2.51 32.87
C ALA A 190 18.08 3.38 32.71
N ALA A 191 16.96 2.87 33.22
CA ALA A 191 15.71 3.61 33.16
C ALA A 191 15.81 4.95 33.90
N HIS A 192 15.25 5.99 33.30
CA HIS A 192 15.20 7.33 33.86
C HIS A 192 13.75 7.82 33.92
N ALA A 193 13.49 8.85 34.73
CA ALA A 193 12.18 9.47 34.78
C ALA A 193 11.81 10.05 33.40
N ASP A 194 10.58 9.76 32.92
CA ASP A 194 10.05 10.34 31.70
C ASP A 194 9.88 11.86 31.87
N ARG A 195 10.41 12.63 30.91
CA ARG A 195 10.37 14.10 30.93
C ARG A 195 9.15 14.65 30.18
N ASP A 196 8.46 13.85 29.37
CA ASP A 196 7.31 14.25 28.57
C ASP A 196 6.25 13.12 28.50
N PRO A 197 5.53 12.83 29.61
CA PRO A 197 4.56 11.74 29.68
C PRO A 197 3.30 12.08 28.87
N LYS A 198 3.37 12.00 27.54
CA LYS A 198 2.23 12.21 26.64
C LYS A 198 1.22 11.06 26.70
N ILE A 199 1.63 9.89 27.16
CA ILE A 199 0.87 8.64 27.07
C ILE A 199 0.09 8.33 28.37
N THR A 200 0.55 8.85 29.51
CA THR A 200 0.01 8.51 30.83
C THR A 200 -0.15 9.78 31.68
N LEU A 201 -1.40 10.08 32.05
CA LEU A 201 -1.72 11.11 33.05
C LEU A 201 -1.15 10.68 34.40
N VAL A 202 0.04 11.18 34.74
CA VAL A 202 0.58 11.11 36.10
C VAL A 202 -0.36 11.93 37.00
N ARG A 203 -0.97 11.31 38.01
CA ARG A 203 -1.74 12.06 39.01
C ARG A 203 -0.74 12.69 39.99
N GLU A 204 -1.11 13.86 40.50
CA GLU A 204 -0.31 14.60 41.48
C GLU A 204 -0.08 13.72 42.73
N GLY A 205 1.16 13.24 42.92
CA GLY A 205 1.56 12.35 44.01
C GLY A 205 2.07 10.96 43.60
N ASP A 206 1.93 10.56 42.34
CA ASP A 206 2.49 9.28 41.85
C ASP A 206 4.00 9.39 41.56
N GLU A 207 4.75 8.31 41.79
CA GLU A 207 6.17 8.19 41.41
C GLU A 207 6.35 8.45 39.89
N PRO A 208 7.46 9.08 39.47
CA PRO A 208 7.71 9.33 38.06
C PRO A 208 7.79 8.01 37.29
N ILE A 209 7.14 7.97 36.12
CA ILE A 209 7.20 6.79 35.25
C ILE A 209 8.63 6.65 34.73
N MET A 210 9.23 5.50 35.01
CA MET A 210 10.58 5.18 34.59
C MET A 210 10.56 4.57 33.19
N VAL A 211 11.34 5.13 32.27
CA VAL A 211 11.40 4.71 30.86
C VAL A 211 12.83 4.30 30.48
N SER A 212 12.95 3.23 29.71
CA SER A 212 14.17 2.85 29.00
C SER A 212 13.75 2.21 27.68
N GLN A 213 13.97 2.92 26.58
CA GLN A 213 13.60 2.44 25.24
C GLN A 213 14.54 2.98 24.18
N PHE A 214 14.72 2.22 23.10
CA PHE A 214 15.48 2.69 21.95
C PHE A 214 14.79 2.35 20.64
N MET A 215 15.23 2.98 19.57
CA MET A 215 14.71 2.77 18.23
C MET A 215 15.85 2.54 17.25
N MET A 216 15.71 1.51 16.43
CA MET A 216 16.50 1.31 15.22
C MET A 216 15.58 1.48 14.02
N GLU A 217 15.89 2.43 13.15
CA GLU A 217 15.06 2.76 12.00
C GLU A 217 15.84 2.64 10.70
N LEU A 218 15.28 1.89 9.74
CA LEU A 218 15.68 2.01 8.33
C LEU A 218 14.86 3.13 7.70
N GLN A 219 15.54 4.14 7.18
CA GLN A 219 14.95 5.35 6.65
C GLN A 219 15.23 5.50 5.15
N GLY A 220 14.27 6.04 4.41
CA GLY A 220 14.51 6.52 3.04
C GLY A 220 14.99 7.96 3.05
N LEU A 221 16.30 8.20 3.06
CA LEU A 221 16.88 9.55 3.13
C LEU A 221 16.71 10.34 1.83
N LYS A 222 16.60 9.65 0.68
CA LYS A 222 16.31 10.26 -0.63
C LYS A 222 14.83 10.63 -0.74
N THR A 223 14.41 11.66 -0.01
CA THR A 223 13.06 12.24 -0.11
C THR A 223 13.07 13.53 -0.93
N VAL A 224 11.88 13.94 -1.38
CA VAL A 224 11.68 15.28 -1.92
C VAL A 224 11.85 16.28 -0.78
N ASP A 225 12.62 17.36 -0.99
CA ASP A 225 12.89 18.39 0.03
C ASP A 225 11.66 18.76 0.87
N GLY A 226 11.79 18.73 2.19
CA GLY A 226 10.75 19.12 3.15
C GLY A 226 9.71 18.04 3.50
N GLU A 227 9.86 16.80 3.04
CA GLU A 227 9.16 15.65 3.64
C GLU A 227 10.08 14.93 4.65
N ASP A 228 9.51 14.47 5.75
CA ASP A 228 10.22 13.59 6.67
C ASP A 228 10.49 12.24 5.97
N PRO A 229 11.69 11.65 6.15
CA PRO A 229 12.02 10.38 5.53
C PRO A 229 11.07 9.26 5.99
N PRO A 230 10.57 8.41 5.07
CA PRO A 230 9.78 7.27 5.47
C PRO A 230 10.60 6.32 6.35
N ARG A 231 9.97 5.74 7.36
CA ARG A 231 10.56 4.66 8.17
C ARG A 231 10.13 3.33 7.58
N ILE A 232 10.99 2.73 6.79
CA ILE A 232 10.78 1.43 6.12
C ILE A 232 10.64 0.33 7.17
N LEU A 233 11.53 0.36 8.15
CA LEU A 233 11.45 -0.43 9.37
C LEU A 233 11.64 0.51 10.56
N HIS A 234 10.71 0.47 11.50
CA HIS A 234 10.83 1.07 12.81
C HIS A 234 10.85 -0.06 13.83
N PHE A 235 12.01 -0.36 14.40
CA PHE A 235 12.19 -1.38 15.44
C PHE A 235 12.36 -0.67 16.79
N ASN A 236 11.42 -0.85 17.71
CA ASN A 236 11.36 -0.14 18.98
C ASN A 236 11.23 -1.11 20.18
N PRO A 237 12.37 -1.57 20.72
CA PRO A 237 12.41 -2.23 22.02
C PRO A 237 12.15 -1.25 23.16
N ARG A 238 11.29 -1.66 24.09
CA ARG A 238 11.01 -0.97 25.35
C ARG A 238 11.34 -1.92 26.48
N LEU A 239 12.35 -1.58 27.27
CA LEU A 239 12.75 -2.32 28.46
C LEU A 239 11.83 -1.93 29.62
N ARG A 240 11.49 -0.64 29.72
CA ARG A 240 10.56 -0.09 30.70
C ARG A 240 9.76 1.08 30.11
N GLY A 241 8.56 1.32 30.63
CA GLY A 241 7.72 2.47 30.24
C GLY A 241 6.60 2.15 29.25
N ASP A 242 6.47 0.90 28.82
CA ASP A 242 5.30 0.50 28.02
C ASP A 242 4.03 0.47 28.90
N TRP A 243 2.89 0.80 28.31
CA TRP A 243 1.59 0.80 28.98
C TRP A 243 1.19 -0.58 29.52
N SER A 244 1.74 -1.67 28.96
CA SER A 244 1.54 -3.03 29.49
C SER A 244 2.25 -3.27 30.83
N GLY A 245 3.13 -2.35 31.25
CA GLY A 245 4.00 -2.51 32.40
C GLY A 245 5.13 -3.53 32.18
N LYS A 246 5.31 -4.02 30.95
CA LYS A 246 6.23 -5.11 30.62
C LYS A 246 7.15 -4.77 29.46
N PRO A 247 8.32 -5.43 29.37
CA PRO A 247 9.18 -5.30 28.20
C PRO A 247 8.47 -5.78 26.92
N VAL A 248 8.57 -4.99 25.86
CA VAL A 248 7.93 -5.26 24.56
C VAL A 248 8.89 -4.91 23.43
N ILE A 249 8.72 -5.56 22.29
CA ILE A 249 9.33 -5.12 21.03
C ILE A 249 8.21 -4.75 20.08
N GLU A 250 8.16 -3.49 19.66
CA GLU A 250 7.21 -3.01 18.67
C GLU A 250 7.91 -2.76 17.34
N GLN A 251 7.31 -3.22 16.25
CA GLN A 251 7.80 -3.03 14.90
C GLN A 251 6.72 -2.46 13.99
N ASN A 252 7.09 -1.50 13.15
CA ASN A 252 6.15 -0.90 12.21
C ASN A 252 6.87 -0.29 11.00
N THR A 253 6.08 0.24 10.08
CA THR A 253 6.52 1.03 8.93
C THR A 253 5.71 2.34 8.95
N CYS A 254 6.35 3.46 8.62
CA CYS A 254 5.72 4.77 8.55
C CYS A 254 5.99 5.41 7.18
N TYR A 255 4.94 5.76 6.44
CA TYR A 255 5.02 6.46 5.17
C TYR A 255 4.19 7.74 5.23
N ARG A 256 4.77 8.89 4.89
CA ARG A 256 4.11 10.22 4.96
C ARG A 256 3.41 10.46 6.31
N MET A 257 4.11 10.19 7.41
CA MET A 257 3.60 10.28 8.79
C MET A 257 2.39 9.38 9.10
N GLN A 258 2.08 8.41 8.24
CA GLN A 258 1.06 7.40 8.50
C GLN A 258 1.72 6.08 8.91
N TRP A 259 1.46 5.68 10.14
CA TRP A 259 1.86 4.38 10.64
C TRP A 259 0.97 3.28 10.08
N GLY A 260 1.57 2.16 9.67
CA GLY A 260 0.81 0.95 9.39
C GLY A 260 0.38 0.22 10.67
N THR A 261 -0.14 -1.00 10.52
CA THR A 261 -0.49 -1.87 11.66
C THR A 261 0.75 -2.26 12.45
N SER A 262 0.86 -2.00 13.74
CA SER A 262 2.04 -2.42 14.53
C SER A 262 2.13 -3.94 14.68
N LEU A 263 3.32 -4.52 14.56
CA LEU A 263 3.64 -5.86 15.07
C LEU A 263 4.23 -5.72 16.48
N ARG A 264 3.53 -6.22 17.50
CA ARG A 264 3.97 -6.16 18.89
C ARG A 264 4.32 -7.55 19.40
N CYS A 265 5.57 -7.75 19.83
CA CYS A 265 6.03 -8.96 20.48
C CYS A 265 6.07 -8.74 22.00
N GLU A 266 5.15 -9.40 22.72
CA GLU A 266 4.93 -9.24 24.18
C GLU A 266 5.45 -10.45 24.99
N GLY A 267 6.39 -11.21 24.42
CA GLY A 267 6.95 -12.42 25.01
C GLY A 267 6.21 -13.71 24.70
N TRP A 268 5.18 -13.65 23.85
CA TRP A 268 4.54 -14.83 23.30
C TRP A 268 5.14 -15.19 21.95
N ARG A 269 5.32 -16.49 21.71
CA ARG A 269 5.62 -16.99 20.37
C ARG A 269 4.41 -16.73 19.47
N SER A 270 4.64 -16.30 18.23
CA SER A 270 3.59 -16.27 17.18
C SER A 270 2.87 -17.60 17.11
N ARG A 271 1.56 -17.55 16.84
CA ARG A 271 0.74 -18.75 16.77
C ARG A 271 1.15 -19.61 15.57
N ALA A 272 0.86 -20.91 15.65
CA ALA A 272 1.24 -21.86 14.60
C ALA A 272 0.47 -21.65 13.28
N ASP A 273 -0.69 -20.98 13.33
CA ASP A 273 -1.51 -20.60 12.19
C ASP A 273 -1.17 -19.21 11.63
N GLU A 274 -0.31 -18.44 12.31
CA GLU A 274 0.20 -17.17 11.77
C GLU A 274 1.23 -17.42 10.67
N GLU A 275 1.15 -16.64 9.60
CA GLU A 275 2.12 -16.66 8.51
C GLU A 275 3.53 -16.30 9.03
N THR A 276 4.51 -17.12 8.67
CA THR A 276 5.94 -16.92 8.98
C THR A 276 6.60 -15.94 8.01
N VAL A 277 7.83 -15.55 8.31
CA VAL A 277 8.70 -14.77 7.41
C VAL A 277 9.96 -15.59 7.19
N ASP A 278 10.20 -16.05 5.97
CA ASP A 278 11.30 -16.94 5.61
C ASP A 278 11.32 -18.23 6.46
N GLY A 279 10.13 -18.73 6.80
CA GLY A 279 9.93 -19.88 7.69
C GLY A 279 10.20 -19.60 9.18
N MET A 280 10.55 -18.36 9.55
CA MET A 280 10.73 -17.92 10.94
C MET A 280 9.47 -17.26 11.50
N VAL A 281 9.28 -17.37 12.81
CA VAL A 281 8.14 -16.76 13.49
C VAL A 281 8.30 -15.25 13.58
N LYS A 282 7.19 -14.51 13.51
CA LYS A 282 7.21 -13.06 13.69
C LYS A 282 7.68 -12.67 15.09
N CYS A 283 7.23 -13.36 16.13
CA CYS A 283 7.66 -13.12 17.51
C CYS A 283 8.15 -14.41 18.18
N GLU A 284 9.30 -14.35 18.85
CA GLU A 284 9.79 -15.43 19.72
C GLU A 284 9.25 -15.31 21.16
N LYS A 285 9.24 -16.44 21.87
CA LYS A 285 8.87 -16.48 23.30
C LYS A 285 10.05 -16.02 24.17
N TRP A 286 9.75 -15.24 25.21
CA TRP A 286 10.67 -15.01 26.34
C TRP A 286 9.97 -15.14 27.69
N ILE A 287 10.76 -15.29 28.75
CA ILE A 287 10.32 -15.41 30.15
C ILE A 287 9.58 -14.14 30.56
N ARG A 288 8.45 -14.32 31.22
CA ARG A 288 7.60 -13.25 31.76
C ARG A 288 7.43 -13.47 33.26
N ASP A 289 7.36 -12.38 34.02
CA ASP A 289 7.19 -12.43 35.49
C ASP A 289 5.85 -13.08 35.92
N ASP A 290 4.82 -13.01 35.07
CA ASP A 290 3.48 -13.56 35.34
C ASP A 290 3.35 -15.08 35.08
N GLU A 291 4.43 -15.81 34.75
CA GLU A 291 4.31 -17.27 34.64
C GLU A 291 4.23 -17.92 36.04
N GLU A 292 3.03 -17.93 36.63
CA GLU A 292 2.58 -19.14 37.33
C GLU A 292 2.64 -20.25 36.28
N ARG A 293 3.46 -21.27 36.54
CA ARG A 293 3.88 -22.37 35.65
C ARG A 293 2.73 -23.20 35.02
N SER A 294 1.81 -22.56 34.30
CA SER A 294 0.48 -23.05 33.97
C SER A 294 0.10 -22.81 32.49
N GLU A 295 -0.56 -23.82 31.92
CA GLU A 295 -1.35 -23.82 30.67
C GLU A 295 -0.67 -23.96 29.29
N GLN A 296 0.66 -24.07 29.13
CA GLN A 296 1.23 -24.75 27.94
C GLN A 296 1.56 -26.23 28.19
N SER A 297 1.59 -26.66 29.44
CA SER A 297 1.82 -28.05 29.81
C SER A 297 0.63 -28.97 29.53
N LYS A 298 -0.62 -28.47 29.47
CA LYS A 298 -1.79 -29.34 29.27
C LYS A 298 -1.98 -29.78 27.84
N THR A 299 -1.74 -28.91 26.85
CA THR A 299 -1.92 -29.26 25.43
C THR A 299 -0.73 -29.99 24.81
N SER A 300 0.49 -29.80 25.33
CA SER A 300 1.67 -30.54 24.87
C SER A 300 1.79 -31.94 25.50
N TRP A 301 1.30 -32.13 26.73
CA TRP A 301 1.47 -33.38 27.47
C TRP A 301 0.66 -34.57 26.94
N TRP A 302 -0.55 -34.34 26.42
CA TRP A 302 -1.35 -35.41 25.77
C TRP A 302 -0.86 -35.75 24.36
N LEU A 303 -0.41 -34.77 23.57
CA LEU A 303 0.15 -34.99 22.24
C LEU A 303 1.45 -35.81 22.28
N ASN A 304 2.30 -35.57 23.28
CA ASN A 304 3.56 -36.30 23.46
C ASN A 304 3.40 -37.78 23.88
N ARG A 305 2.19 -38.23 24.24
CA ARG A 305 1.91 -39.65 24.52
C ARG A 305 1.63 -40.48 23.27
N LEU A 306 1.20 -39.83 22.19
CA LEU A 306 0.74 -40.53 20.97
C LEU A 306 1.78 -40.55 19.85
N ILE A 307 2.77 -39.65 19.88
CA ILE A 307 3.77 -39.55 18.81
C ILE A 307 5.18 -39.56 19.45
N GLY A 308 6.02 -40.47 18.96
CA GLY A 308 7.36 -40.74 19.46
C GLY A 308 8.21 -39.48 19.67
N ARG A 309 8.84 -39.43 20.84
CA ARG A 309 9.66 -38.34 21.41
C ARG A 309 10.62 -37.69 20.38
N THR A 310 10.42 -36.40 20.12
CA THR A 310 11.52 -35.44 20.19
C THR A 310 11.12 -34.40 21.23
N LYS A 311 11.69 -34.51 22.43
CA LYS A 311 11.49 -33.52 23.49
C LYS A 311 12.26 -32.26 23.05
N LYS A 312 11.62 -31.39 22.27
CA LYS A 312 12.16 -30.07 21.95
C LYS A 312 12.21 -29.32 23.28
N VAL A 313 13.37 -29.32 23.92
CA VAL A 313 13.60 -28.54 25.15
C VAL A 313 13.53 -27.08 24.71
N SER A 314 12.37 -26.45 24.88
CA SER A 314 12.28 -25.00 24.79
C SER A 314 13.06 -24.46 25.98
N VAL A 315 14.29 -24.03 25.73
CA VAL A 315 15.01 -23.19 26.69
C VAL A 315 14.26 -21.87 26.70
N ASP A 316 13.53 -21.60 27.78
CA ASP A 316 12.90 -20.30 27.99
C ASP A 316 14.02 -19.29 28.24
N TRP A 317 14.02 -18.18 27.50
CA TRP A 317 15.05 -17.16 27.56
C TRP A 317 14.49 -15.83 28.07
N PRO A 318 15.26 -14.98 28.75
CA PRO A 318 14.80 -13.66 29.13
C PRO A 318 14.59 -12.75 27.92
N TYR A 319 13.95 -11.60 28.18
CA TYR A 319 13.86 -10.49 27.24
C TYR A 319 15.28 -10.14 26.73
N PRO A 320 15.48 -9.94 25.41
CA PRO A 320 16.83 -9.90 24.81
C PRO A 320 17.64 -8.64 25.14
N PHE A 321 17.05 -7.61 25.74
CA PHE A 321 17.75 -6.37 26.09
C PHE A 321 17.66 -6.13 27.59
N VAL A 322 18.79 -5.83 28.22
CA VAL A 322 18.88 -5.57 29.66
C VAL A 322 19.57 -4.23 29.87
N GLU A 323 19.06 -3.44 30.80
CA GLU A 323 19.65 -2.15 31.19
C GLU A 323 21.12 -2.34 31.59
N ASP A 324 21.99 -1.44 31.12
CA ASP A 324 23.43 -1.43 31.35
C ASP A 324 24.19 -2.69 30.90
N CYS A 325 23.56 -3.56 30.09
CA CYS A 325 24.18 -4.76 29.53
C CYS A 325 24.39 -4.59 28.02
N MET A 326 25.62 -4.84 27.56
CA MET A 326 25.93 -4.82 26.13
C MET A 326 25.24 -5.99 25.41
N PHE A 327 24.74 -5.73 24.20
CA PHE A 327 24.22 -6.74 23.28
C PHE A 327 24.79 -6.53 21.88
N VAL A 328 24.76 -7.58 21.07
CA VAL A 328 25.03 -7.53 19.63
C VAL A 328 23.75 -7.83 18.86
N LEU A 329 23.16 -6.79 18.26
CA LEU A 329 21.98 -6.93 17.40
C LEU A 329 22.42 -7.04 15.95
N THR A 330 21.87 -8.01 15.22
CA THR A 330 22.03 -8.15 13.77
C THR A 330 20.67 -8.14 13.10
N LEU A 331 20.45 -7.14 12.24
CA LEU A 331 19.32 -7.05 11.32
C LEU A 331 19.74 -7.66 9.98
N THR A 332 19.00 -8.63 9.48
CA THR A 332 19.28 -9.27 8.18
C THR A 332 18.10 -9.08 7.23
N ALA A 333 18.37 -8.73 5.98
CA ALA A 333 17.38 -8.68 4.90
C ALA A 333 17.16 -10.07 4.29
N GLY A 334 16.02 -10.69 4.61
CA GLY A 334 15.56 -11.97 4.07
C GLY A 334 14.79 -11.82 2.76
N LEU A 335 14.17 -12.90 2.28
CA LEU A 335 13.37 -12.89 1.04
C LEU A 335 11.96 -12.34 1.30
N GLU A 336 11.37 -12.66 2.45
CA GLU A 336 10.01 -12.24 2.82
C GLU A 336 10.00 -11.06 3.81
N GLY A 337 11.11 -10.78 4.50
CA GLY A 337 11.18 -9.67 5.44
C GLY A 337 12.52 -9.48 6.13
N TYR A 338 12.52 -8.65 7.17
CA TYR A 338 13.68 -8.40 8.02
C TYR A 338 13.71 -9.36 9.21
N HIS A 339 14.90 -9.83 9.58
CA HIS A 339 15.11 -10.69 10.75
C HIS A 339 16.03 -10.01 11.76
N VAL A 340 15.61 -9.99 13.02
CA VAL A 340 16.40 -9.43 14.12
C VAL A 340 16.92 -10.57 14.98
N ASN A 341 18.25 -10.67 15.03
CA ASN A 341 18.96 -11.55 15.92
C ASN A 341 19.67 -10.72 17.00
N VAL A 342 19.64 -11.19 18.24
CA VAL A 342 20.38 -10.58 19.36
C VAL A 342 21.27 -11.67 19.97
N ASP A 343 22.57 -11.39 20.07
CA ASP A 343 23.60 -12.30 20.56
C ASP A 343 23.57 -13.66 19.83
N GLY A 344 23.35 -13.62 18.52
CA GLY A 344 23.26 -14.79 17.65
C GLY A 344 21.92 -15.53 17.67
N ARG A 345 20.95 -15.11 18.51
CA ARG A 345 19.62 -15.74 18.60
C ARG A 345 18.57 -14.92 17.86
N HIS A 346 17.76 -15.56 17.03
CA HIS A 346 16.58 -14.93 16.44
C HIS A 346 15.60 -14.47 17.54
N VAL A 347 15.10 -13.23 17.42
CA VAL A 347 14.15 -12.61 18.35
C VAL A 347 12.83 -12.32 17.67
N THR A 348 12.88 -11.77 16.46
CA THR A 348 11.67 -11.37 15.73
C THR A 348 11.95 -11.23 14.25
N SER A 349 10.91 -11.49 13.45
CA SER A 349 10.89 -11.25 12.01
C SER A 349 9.76 -10.31 11.65
N PHE A 350 10.03 -9.36 10.75
CA PHE A 350 9.07 -8.38 10.26
C PHE A 350 8.91 -8.50 8.75
N PRO A 351 7.72 -8.88 8.24
CA PRO A 351 7.51 -9.04 6.81
C PRO A 351 7.62 -7.70 6.08
N TYR A 352 8.11 -7.71 4.84
CA TYR A 352 8.09 -6.52 4.00
C TYR A 352 6.66 -6.02 3.81
N ARG A 353 6.51 -4.70 3.79
CA ARG A 353 5.22 -4.06 3.48
C ARG A 353 5.23 -3.50 2.09
N THR A 354 4.08 -3.60 1.43
CA THR A 354 3.87 -3.02 0.11
C THR A 354 4.21 -1.54 0.11
N GLY A 355 4.93 -1.09 -0.92
CA GLY A 355 5.34 0.31 -1.09
C GLY A 355 6.79 0.60 -0.74
N PHE A 356 7.54 -0.37 -0.18
CA PHE A 356 8.98 -0.24 0.02
C PHE A 356 9.73 -1.47 -0.47
N VAL A 357 10.89 -1.24 -1.08
CA VAL A 357 11.88 -2.27 -1.42
C VAL A 357 13.12 -2.11 -0.55
N LEU A 358 13.99 -3.13 -0.53
CA LEU A 358 15.24 -3.10 0.23
C LEU A 358 16.14 -1.90 -0.13
N GLU A 359 16.05 -1.47 -1.38
CA GLU A 359 16.86 -0.40 -1.95
C GLU A 359 16.45 0.98 -1.42
N ASP A 360 15.21 1.12 -0.94
CA ASP A 360 14.73 2.38 -0.36
C ASP A 360 15.41 2.67 1.00
N ALA A 361 15.95 1.65 1.67
CA ALA A 361 16.57 1.73 3.00
C ALA A 361 17.96 2.39 2.94
N THR A 362 17.96 3.67 2.61
CA THR A 362 19.15 4.49 2.35
C THR A 362 19.78 5.12 3.59
N GLY A 363 19.18 4.90 4.76
CA GLY A 363 19.74 5.33 6.04
C GLY A 363 19.38 4.38 7.18
N LEU A 364 20.27 4.29 8.15
CA LEU A 364 20.05 3.65 9.45
C LEU A 364 20.14 4.70 10.55
N SER A 365 19.10 4.86 11.36
CA SER A 365 19.11 5.74 12.53
C SER A 365 18.96 4.95 13.83
N LEU A 366 19.75 5.29 14.86
CA LEU A 366 19.66 4.67 16.20
C LEU A 366 19.38 5.73 17.26
N ASN A 367 18.18 5.76 17.82
CA ASN A 367 17.72 6.80 18.75
C ASN A 367 17.27 6.23 20.10
N GLY A 368 17.03 7.11 21.08
CA GLY A 368 16.59 6.74 22.42
C GLY A 368 17.74 6.35 23.37
N ASP A 369 17.42 5.48 24.33
CA ASP A 369 18.21 5.06 25.48
C ASP A 369 19.29 4.04 25.14
N LEU A 370 20.12 4.39 24.15
CA LEU A 370 21.12 3.50 23.61
C LEU A 370 22.49 4.18 23.48
N ASP A 371 23.51 3.53 24.05
CA ASP A 371 24.92 3.86 23.91
C ASP A 371 25.56 2.91 22.89
N VAL A 372 25.78 3.43 21.69
CA VAL A 372 26.29 2.65 20.55
C VAL A 372 27.81 2.60 20.60
N GLN A 373 28.38 1.40 20.57
CA GLN A 373 29.83 1.17 20.54
C GLN A 373 30.37 0.99 19.13
N SER A 374 29.61 0.30 18.26
CA SER A 374 29.95 0.15 16.85
C SER A 374 28.73 -0.18 16.00
N VAL A 375 28.81 0.21 14.73
CA VAL A 375 27.85 -0.16 13.69
C VAL A 375 28.63 -0.74 12.51
N PHE A 376 28.20 -1.90 12.05
CA PHE A 376 28.75 -2.59 10.89
C PHE A 376 27.63 -2.93 9.92
N ALA A 377 27.76 -2.56 8.65
CA ALA A 377 26.84 -2.98 7.59
C ALA A 377 27.64 -3.72 6.52
N GLY A 378 27.16 -4.87 6.07
CA GLY A 378 27.88 -5.75 5.14
C GLY A 378 26.97 -6.39 4.10
N THR A 379 27.58 -6.94 3.05
CA THR A 379 26.88 -7.47 1.87
C THR A 379 25.95 -6.41 1.28
N LEU A 380 26.42 -5.16 1.23
CA LEU A 380 25.68 -4.06 0.65
C LEU A 380 25.83 -4.04 -0.87
N PRO A 381 24.81 -3.60 -1.62
CA PRO A 381 24.92 -3.42 -3.06
C PRO A 381 26.02 -2.41 -3.40
N THR A 382 26.93 -2.79 -4.30
CA THR A 382 28.02 -1.92 -4.81
C THR A 382 27.53 -0.89 -5.83
N ALA A 383 26.35 -1.11 -6.38
CA ALA A 383 25.65 -0.19 -7.26
C ALA A 383 24.17 -0.22 -6.87
N HIS A 384 23.58 0.96 -6.69
CA HIS A 384 22.16 1.04 -6.42
C HIS A 384 21.51 0.63 -7.73
N PRO A 385 20.42 -0.14 -7.69
CA PRO A 385 19.52 -0.19 -8.81
C PRO A 385 18.76 1.14 -8.96
N SER A 386 19.31 2.30 -8.51
CA SER A 386 18.99 3.70 -8.91
C SER A 386 20.04 4.29 -9.89
N PHE A 387 21.27 3.73 -9.92
CA PHE A 387 22.33 4.09 -10.87
C PHE A 387 22.32 3.21 -12.13
N SER A 388 21.85 1.96 -12.07
CA SER A 388 21.41 1.23 -13.28
C SER A 388 20.09 1.74 -13.89
N PRO A 389 19.18 2.41 -13.15
CA PRO A 389 18.06 3.15 -13.70
C PRO A 389 18.30 4.66 -13.80
N GLN A 390 19.53 5.18 -13.80
CA GLN A 390 19.70 6.38 -14.63
C GLN A 390 19.21 6.01 -16.03
N LYS A 391 19.53 4.84 -16.60
CA LYS A 391 18.84 4.37 -17.83
C LYS A 391 17.32 4.18 -17.72
N HIS A 392 16.78 3.91 -16.53
CA HIS A 392 15.33 3.68 -16.32
C HIS A 392 14.53 4.96 -16.00
N LEU A 393 15.17 6.02 -15.53
CA LEU A 393 14.60 7.34 -15.24
C LEU A 393 15.12 8.42 -16.22
N GLU A 394 16.14 8.10 -17.02
CA GLU A 394 16.67 8.95 -18.08
C GLU A 394 15.55 9.23 -19.08
N MET A 395 15.45 10.52 -19.40
CA MET A 395 14.69 11.03 -20.52
C MET A 395 15.35 10.58 -21.82
N LEU A 396 15.05 9.35 -22.25
CA LEU A 396 15.54 8.77 -23.49
C LEU A 396 14.51 8.93 -24.62
N PRO A 397 14.95 9.25 -25.86
CA PRO A 397 14.05 9.40 -27.01
C PRO A 397 13.19 8.17 -27.32
N ILE A 398 13.65 6.96 -26.97
CA ILE A 398 12.91 5.71 -27.19
C ILE A 398 11.57 5.63 -26.44
N TRP A 399 11.39 6.45 -25.39
CA TRP A 399 10.14 6.51 -24.62
C TRP A 399 9.27 7.71 -24.98
N GLN A 400 9.67 8.51 -25.98
CA GLN A 400 8.84 9.61 -26.46
C GLN A 400 7.55 9.07 -27.07
N ALA A 401 6.45 9.75 -26.78
CA ALA A 401 5.18 9.48 -27.40
C ALA A 401 5.28 9.75 -28.90
N PRO A 402 4.80 8.84 -29.76
CA PRO A 402 4.61 9.18 -31.15
C PRO A 402 3.58 10.32 -31.27
N PRO A 403 3.67 11.13 -32.33
CA PRO A 403 2.61 12.07 -32.66
C PRO A 403 1.28 11.33 -32.79
N LEU A 404 0.17 12.03 -32.53
CA LEU A 404 -1.15 11.44 -32.69
C LEU A 404 -1.33 10.97 -34.15
N PRO A 405 -1.74 9.71 -34.38
CA PRO A 405 -2.03 9.21 -35.73
C PRO A 405 -3.17 9.99 -36.40
N ASP A 406 -3.11 10.09 -37.73
CA ASP A 406 -4.24 10.59 -38.54
C ASP A 406 -5.36 9.54 -38.69
N GLU A 407 -5.04 8.27 -38.44
CA GLU A 407 -5.98 7.15 -38.49
C GLU A 407 -6.96 7.16 -37.30
N PRO A 408 -8.19 6.62 -37.47
CA PRO A 408 -9.15 6.51 -36.38
C PRO A 408 -8.60 5.66 -35.22
N ILE A 409 -8.53 6.25 -34.04
CA ILE A 409 -8.09 5.56 -32.83
C ILE A 409 -9.22 4.70 -32.28
N GLU A 410 -8.92 3.43 -32.02
CA GLU A 410 -9.89 2.50 -31.43
C GLU A 410 -9.98 2.69 -29.92
N ILE A 411 -8.83 2.81 -29.24
CA ILE A 411 -8.76 2.92 -27.77
C ILE A 411 -7.88 4.10 -27.36
N PHE A 412 -8.45 5.04 -26.61
CA PHE A 412 -7.70 6.05 -25.88
C PHE A 412 -7.62 5.68 -24.40
N ILE A 413 -6.43 5.74 -23.81
CA ILE A 413 -6.19 5.43 -22.40
C ILE A 413 -5.71 6.70 -21.69
N GLY A 414 -6.55 7.25 -20.83
CA GLY A 414 -6.19 8.33 -19.92
C GLY A 414 -5.68 7.77 -18.60
N ILE A 415 -4.41 8.06 -18.28
CA ILE A 415 -3.75 7.59 -17.06
C ILE A 415 -3.75 8.73 -16.04
N LEU A 416 -4.39 8.55 -14.89
CA LEU A 416 -4.32 9.52 -13.80
C LEU A 416 -2.95 9.45 -13.13
N SER A 417 -2.30 10.60 -12.97
CA SER A 417 -1.02 10.71 -12.29
C SER A 417 -0.91 12.05 -11.54
N ALA A 418 0.15 12.22 -10.74
CA ALA A 418 0.44 13.42 -9.95
C ALA A 418 1.81 14.01 -10.31
N GLY A 419 2.03 15.31 -10.05
CA GLY A 419 3.25 16.01 -10.50
C GLY A 419 4.56 15.32 -10.11
N ASN A 420 4.63 14.78 -8.89
CA ASN A 420 5.80 14.10 -8.35
C ASN A 420 5.89 12.60 -8.69
N HIS A 421 4.95 12.02 -9.44
CA HIS A 421 4.93 10.60 -9.80
C HIS A 421 5.77 10.28 -11.05
N PHE A 422 6.99 10.83 -11.13
CA PHE A 422 7.87 10.63 -12.29
C PHE A 422 8.24 9.16 -12.48
N ALA A 423 8.59 8.46 -11.40
CA ALA A 423 9.01 7.07 -11.43
C ALA A 423 7.88 6.14 -11.90
N GLU A 424 6.66 6.40 -11.45
CA GLU A 424 5.45 5.68 -11.83
C GLU A 424 5.16 5.85 -13.32
N ARG A 425 5.23 7.09 -13.84
CA ARG A 425 5.10 7.33 -15.29
C ARG A 425 6.18 6.62 -16.10
N MET A 426 7.43 6.63 -15.62
CA MET A 426 8.53 5.91 -16.27
C MET A 426 8.32 4.39 -16.24
N ALA A 427 7.79 3.83 -15.14
CA ALA A 427 7.43 2.43 -15.05
C ALA A 427 6.33 2.07 -16.07
N VAL A 428 5.30 2.92 -16.21
CA VAL A 428 4.24 2.74 -17.20
C VAL A 428 4.80 2.80 -18.63
N ARG A 429 5.63 3.81 -18.96
CA ARG A 429 6.31 3.95 -20.27
C ARG A 429 7.10 2.69 -20.64
N LYS A 430 7.84 2.13 -19.68
CA LYS A 430 8.74 0.98 -19.89
C LYS A 430 8.04 -0.37 -19.92
N THR A 431 6.82 -0.44 -19.42
CA THR A 431 6.05 -1.69 -19.35
C THR A 431 5.00 -1.73 -20.45
N TRP A 432 3.73 -1.55 -20.10
CA TRP A 432 2.62 -1.78 -21.00
C TRP A 432 2.37 -0.63 -21.99
N MET A 433 2.76 0.60 -21.65
CA MET A 433 2.53 1.76 -22.54
C MET A 433 3.40 1.72 -23.79
N SER A 434 4.62 1.15 -23.73
CA SER A 434 5.44 0.91 -24.93
C SER A 434 4.73 0.00 -25.93
N ALA A 435 3.98 -1.01 -25.45
CA ALA A 435 3.16 -1.85 -26.32
C ALA A 435 1.96 -1.09 -26.91
N ALA A 436 1.34 -0.17 -26.14
CA ALA A 436 0.29 0.71 -26.64
C ALA A 436 0.79 1.63 -27.76
N GLN A 437 1.95 2.28 -27.55
CA GLN A 437 2.55 3.21 -28.52
C GLN A 437 2.99 2.52 -29.82
N LYS A 438 3.29 1.21 -29.78
CA LYS A 438 3.57 0.40 -30.98
C LYS A 438 2.30 -0.01 -31.74
N SER A 439 1.12 0.09 -31.12
CA SER A 439 -0.17 -0.20 -31.74
C SER A 439 -0.67 1.03 -32.50
N SER A 440 -1.06 0.90 -33.77
CA SER A 440 -1.52 2.06 -34.57
C SER A 440 -2.86 2.65 -34.10
N ASN A 441 -3.66 1.86 -33.38
CA ASN A 441 -5.03 2.17 -32.97
C ASN A 441 -5.18 2.43 -31.46
N VAL A 442 -4.10 2.51 -30.69
CA VAL A 442 -4.14 2.76 -29.24
C VAL A 442 -3.28 3.95 -28.88
N VAL A 443 -3.86 4.90 -28.14
CA VAL A 443 -3.16 6.09 -27.64
C VAL A 443 -3.27 6.15 -26.13
N ALA A 444 -2.14 6.30 -25.43
CA ALA A 444 -2.11 6.51 -23.99
C ALA A 444 -1.50 7.88 -23.66
N ARG A 445 -2.09 8.61 -22.70
CA ARG A 445 -1.60 9.90 -22.21
C ARG A 445 -1.80 10.02 -20.69
N PHE A 446 -0.83 10.61 -19.99
CA PHE A 446 -0.91 10.91 -18.57
C PHE A 446 -1.67 12.22 -18.35
N PHE A 447 -2.53 12.29 -17.33
CA PHE A 447 -3.25 13.49 -16.94
C PHE A 447 -2.78 13.94 -15.57
N VAL A 448 -2.07 15.06 -15.54
CA VAL A 448 -1.36 15.54 -14.35
C VAL A 448 -1.83 16.96 -14.01
N ALA A 449 -2.21 17.18 -12.76
CA ALA A 449 -2.56 18.52 -12.27
C ALA A 449 -1.33 19.20 -11.65
N LEU A 450 -1.41 20.50 -11.42
CA LEU A 450 -0.30 21.29 -10.87
C LEU A 450 -0.09 20.98 -9.39
N ASN A 451 1.16 20.88 -8.96
CA ASN A 451 1.53 20.73 -7.56
C ASN A 451 1.64 22.09 -6.86
N SER A 452 1.55 22.12 -5.53
CA SER A 452 1.77 23.35 -4.76
C SER A 452 3.23 23.80 -4.76
N ARG A 453 4.17 22.86 -4.96
CA ARG A 453 5.61 23.11 -5.07
C ARG A 453 6.00 23.52 -6.49
N LYS A 454 6.79 24.60 -6.63
CA LYS A 454 7.16 25.16 -7.94
C LYS A 454 8.16 24.28 -8.68
N GLU A 455 9.05 23.65 -7.94
CA GLU A 455 10.14 22.79 -8.41
C GLU A 455 9.57 21.54 -9.07
N VAL A 456 8.58 20.91 -8.42
CA VAL A 456 7.85 19.75 -8.97
C VAL A 456 7.19 20.11 -10.31
N ASN A 457 6.60 21.30 -10.40
CA ASN A 457 5.96 21.73 -11.63
C ASN A 457 6.96 22.10 -12.74
N ALA A 458 8.14 22.62 -12.37
CA ALA A 458 9.20 22.92 -13.32
C ALA A 458 9.74 21.63 -13.96
N GLU A 459 9.99 20.60 -13.14
CA GLU A 459 10.41 19.28 -13.63
C GLU A 459 9.30 18.57 -14.42
N LEU A 460 8.04 18.64 -13.97
CA LEU A 460 6.90 18.12 -14.72
C LEU A 460 6.78 18.76 -16.11
N LYS A 461 7.04 20.07 -16.21
CA LYS A 461 7.00 20.78 -17.50
C LYS A 461 8.12 20.29 -18.43
N LYS A 462 9.36 20.16 -17.93
CA LYS A 462 10.48 19.59 -18.70
C LYS A 462 10.15 18.17 -19.19
N GLU A 463 9.63 17.33 -18.30
CA GLU A 463 9.20 15.97 -18.63
C GLU A 463 8.12 15.96 -19.72
N ALA A 464 7.10 16.80 -19.57
CA ALA A 464 5.98 16.86 -20.51
C ALA A 464 6.40 17.36 -21.89
N GLU A 465 7.32 18.32 -21.95
CA GLU A 465 7.93 18.82 -23.20
C GLU A 465 8.82 17.75 -23.85
N PHE A 466 9.55 16.98 -23.05
CA PHE A 466 10.44 15.95 -23.56
C PHE A 466 9.70 14.72 -24.11
N PHE A 467 8.77 14.14 -23.34
CA PHE A 467 8.11 12.89 -23.73
C PHE A 467 6.86 13.08 -24.58
N GLY A 468 6.17 14.22 -24.49
CA GLY A 468 4.97 14.50 -25.29
C GLY A 468 3.75 13.61 -24.98
N ASP A 469 3.77 12.84 -23.89
CA ASP A 469 2.66 11.99 -23.44
C ASP A 469 1.89 12.55 -22.23
N ILE A 470 2.28 13.69 -21.70
CA ILE A 470 1.62 14.32 -20.55
C ILE A 470 0.64 15.38 -21.02
N VAL A 471 -0.55 15.37 -20.44
CA VAL A 471 -1.57 16.40 -20.52
C VAL A 471 -1.69 17.06 -19.15
N ILE A 472 -1.18 18.29 -19.03
CA ILE A 472 -1.31 19.09 -17.81
C ILE A 472 -2.72 19.66 -17.73
N VAL A 473 -3.46 19.34 -16.68
CA VAL A 473 -4.76 19.97 -16.41
C VAL A 473 -4.54 21.25 -15.58
N PRO A 474 -5.14 22.40 -15.95
CA PRO A 474 -4.77 23.72 -15.42
C PRO A 474 -5.43 24.05 -14.07
N PHE A 475 -5.36 23.13 -13.11
CA PHE A 475 -5.80 23.36 -11.73
C PHE A 475 -4.81 22.73 -10.73
N MET A 476 -4.84 23.21 -9.49
CA MET A 476 -4.05 22.66 -8.39
C MET A 476 -4.53 21.26 -8.00
N ASP A 477 -3.62 20.29 -7.91
CA ASP A 477 -3.94 18.90 -7.64
C ASP A 477 -4.57 18.74 -6.25
N SER A 478 -5.62 17.94 -6.20
CA SER A 478 -6.35 17.60 -4.98
C SER A 478 -7.11 16.31 -5.22
N TYR A 479 -7.20 15.47 -4.18
CA TYR A 479 -7.95 14.23 -4.22
C TYR A 479 -9.41 14.44 -4.63
N ASP A 480 -10.05 15.50 -4.13
CA ASP A 480 -11.43 15.85 -4.47
C ASP A 480 -11.64 16.18 -5.95
N LEU A 481 -10.56 16.55 -6.66
CA LEU A 481 -10.57 16.98 -8.06
C LEU A 481 -10.12 15.90 -9.04
N VAL A 482 -9.91 14.67 -8.56
CA VAL A 482 -9.71 13.49 -9.42
C VAL A 482 -10.85 13.36 -10.45
N VAL A 483 -12.09 13.71 -10.06
CA VAL A 483 -13.24 13.75 -10.96
C VAL A 483 -13.01 14.69 -12.15
N LEU A 484 -12.36 15.85 -11.94
CA LEU A 484 -12.05 16.77 -13.03
C LEU A 484 -10.97 16.23 -13.97
N LYS A 485 -9.99 15.48 -13.45
CA LYS A 485 -9.02 14.77 -14.31
C LYS A 485 -9.73 13.74 -15.18
N THR A 486 -10.70 12.99 -14.63
CA THR A 486 -11.52 12.05 -15.41
C THR A 486 -12.34 12.76 -16.50
N VAL A 487 -12.93 13.93 -16.19
CA VAL A 487 -13.62 14.74 -17.20
C VAL A 487 -12.65 15.21 -18.29
N ALA A 488 -11.43 15.63 -17.92
CA ALA A 488 -10.40 16.02 -18.88
C ALA A 488 -9.98 14.84 -19.79
N ILE A 489 -9.89 13.62 -19.25
CA ILE A 489 -9.65 12.39 -20.03
C ILE A 489 -10.76 12.20 -21.06
N CYS A 490 -12.02 12.24 -20.64
CA CYS A 490 -13.15 12.07 -21.55
C CYS A 490 -13.17 13.15 -22.63
N GLU A 491 -12.95 14.42 -22.25
CA GLU A 491 -12.91 15.53 -23.20
C GLU A 491 -11.79 15.35 -24.22
N TYR A 492 -10.58 15.01 -23.77
CA TYR A 492 -9.42 14.81 -24.63
C TYR A 492 -9.63 13.63 -25.60
N GLY A 493 -10.15 12.51 -25.09
CA GLY A 493 -10.48 11.33 -25.89
C GLY A 493 -11.48 11.62 -27.00
N VAL A 494 -12.48 12.47 -26.74
CA VAL A 494 -13.50 12.86 -27.73
C VAL A 494 -13.03 13.96 -28.68
N ARG A 495 -12.42 15.03 -28.17
CA ARG A 495 -12.14 16.26 -28.96
C ARG A 495 -10.77 16.27 -29.63
N VAL A 496 -9.78 15.62 -29.03
CA VAL A 496 -8.39 15.65 -29.50
C VAL A 496 -8.05 14.34 -30.20
N VAL A 497 -8.37 13.21 -29.58
CA VAL A 497 -8.03 11.88 -30.13
C VAL A 497 -9.14 11.34 -31.04
N SER A 498 -10.40 11.74 -30.81
CA SER A 498 -11.58 11.18 -31.50
C SER A 498 -11.64 9.65 -31.42
N ALA A 499 -11.32 9.10 -30.26
CA ALA A 499 -11.27 7.65 -30.04
C ALA A 499 -12.66 7.03 -29.95
N ARG A 500 -12.79 5.79 -30.43
CA ARG A 500 -14.03 5.01 -30.28
C ARG A 500 -14.28 4.57 -28.84
N TYR A 501 -13.24 4.13 -28.13
CA TYR A 501 -13.33 3.74 -26.73
C TYR A 501 -12.39 4.57 -25.88
N ILE A 502 -12.85 5.03 -24.72
CA ILE A 502 -12.06 5.79 -23.74
C ILE A 502 -11.92 4.96 -22.48
N MET A 503 -10.68 4.63 -22.13
CA MET A 503 -10.29 3.93 -20.92
C MET A 503 -9.68 4.89 -19.91
N LYS A 504 -10.01 4.73 -18.61
CA LYS A 504 -9.31 5.36 -17.49
C LYS A 504 -8.57 4.30 -16.66
N CYS A 505 -7.33 4.59 -16.29
CA CYS A 505 -6.57 3.87 -15.27
C CYS A 505 -5.72 4.84 -14.42
N ASP A 506 -5.09 4.33 -13.38
CA ASP A 506 -4.12 5.04 -12.54
C ASP A 506 -2.67 4.69 -12.96
N ASP A 507 -1.68 5.47 -12.50
CA ASP A 507 -0.26 5.27 -12.83
C ASP A 507 0.40 4.08 -12.10
N ASP A 508 -0.27 3.53 -11.10
CA ASP A 508 0.09 2.28 -10.42
C ASP A 508 -0.60 1.03 -11.03
N ASN A 509 -1.34 1.19 -12.14
CA ASN A 509 -2.04 0.09 -12.80
C ASN A 509 -1.24 -0.51 -13.97
N PHE A 510 -1.30 -1.83 -14.10
CA PHE A 510 -0.81 -2.54 -15.28
C PHE A 510 -1.97 -2.93 -16.20
N VAL A 511 -1.98 -2.39 -17.43
CA VAL A 511 -3.03 -2.68 -18.42
C VAL A 511 -2.56 -3.75 -19.40
N ARG A 512 -3.24 -4.90 -19.39
CA ARG A 512 -3.04 -5.96 -20.39
C ARG A 512 -3.87 -5.67 -21.64
N LEU A 513 -3.29 -4.89 -22.55
CA LEU A 513 -3.96 -4.34 -23.74
C LEU A 513 -4.69 -5.38 -24.59
N GLU A 514 -4.09 -6.56 -24.81
CA GLU A 514 -4.70 -7.60 -25.64
C GLU A 514 -5.98 -8.17 -25.00
N SER A 515 -6.01 -8.35 -23.67
CA SER A 515 -7.22 -8.76 -22.97
C SER A 515 -8.32 -7.70 -23.06
N VAL A 516 -7.97 -6.41 -23.04
CA VAL A 516 -8.92 -5.31 -23.22
C VAL A 516 -9.51 -5.35 -24.64
N LYS A 517 -8.66 -5.48 -25.66
CA LYS A 517 -9.09 -5.60 -27.07
C LYS A 517 -10.02 -6.79 -27.27
N ASP A 518 -9.70 -7.94 -26.68
CA ASP A 518 -10.52 -9.15 -26.82
C ASP A 518 -11.89 -9.01 -26.15
N GLU A 519 -11.99 -8.27 -25.05
CA GLU A 519 -13.29 -7.96 -24.44
C GLU A 519 -14.09 -6.98 -25.31
N LEU A 520 -13.44 -5.99 -25.90
CA LEU A 520 -14.10 -5.01 -26.78
C LEU A 520 -14.67 -5.65 -28.05
N LYS A 521 -13.99 -6.67 -28.62
CA LYS A 521 -14.49 -7.43 -29.79
C LYS A 521 -15.80 -8.17 -29.54
N LYS A 522 -16.12 -8.51 -28.28
CA LYS A 522 -17.36 -9.21 -27.92
C LYS A 522 -18.59 -8.30 -27.97
N ILE A 523 -18.41 -6.98 -28.08
CA ILE A 523 -19.50 -6.01 -28.03
C ILE A 523 -20.13 -5.88 -29.41
N PRO A 524 -21.46 -6.09 -29.54
CA PRO A 524 -22.16 -5.87 -30.80
C PRO A 524 -22.00 -4.43 -31.29
N ARG A 525 -21.77 -4.25 -32.60
CA ARG A 525 -21.67 -2.92 -33.23
C ARG A 525 -22.92 -2.07 -32.92
N GLY A 526 -22.71 -0.81 -32.55
CA GLY A 526 -23.77 0.17 -32.28
C GLY A 526 -24.36 0.14 -30.87
N LYS A 527 -23.86 -0.72 -29.97
CA LYS A 527 -24.21 -0.67 -28.54
C LYS A 527 -23.15 0.10 -27.77
N SER A 528 -23.59 1.02 -26.91
CA SER A 528 -22.72 1.70 -25.96
C SER A 528 -22.18 0.74 -24.91
N LEU A 529 -20.95 0.96 -24.48
CA LEU A 529 -20.27 0.17 -23.47
C LEU A 529 -20.06 0.97 -22.18
N TYR A 530 -20.15 0.28 -21.05
CA TYR A 530 -19.59 0.72 -19.77
C TYR A 530 -19.03 -0.52 -19.07
N VAL A 531 -17.71 -0.71 -19.10
CA VAL A 531 -17.04 -1.90 -18.53
C VAL A 531 -16.02 -1.49 -17.49
N GLY A 532 -15.95 -2.29 -16.43
CA GLY A 532 -14.99 -2.18 -15.34
C GLY A 532 -15.18 -3.31 -14.34
N ASN A 533 -14.28 -3.42 -13.37
CA ASN A 533 -14.45 -4.35 -12.27
C ASN A 533 -15.32 -3.69 -11.19
N MET A 534 -16.54 -4.21 -10.97
CA MET A 534 -17.47 -3.65 -9.99
C MET A 534 -17.26 -4.29 -8.62
N ASN A 535 -16.79 -3.49 -7.65
CA ASN A 535 -16.78 -3.89 -6.25
C ASN A 535 -18.19 -3.75 -5.69
N TYR A 536 -18.89 -4.87 -5.52
CA TYR A 536 -20.21 -4.89 -4.91
C TYR A 536 -20.12 -4.88 -3.38
N HIS A 537 -21.04 -4.17 -2.74
CA HIS A 537 -21.20 -4.19 -1.27
C HIS A 537 -19.92 -3.82 -0.50
N HIS A 538 -19.11 -2.90 -1.03
CA HIS A 538 -17.93 -2.43 -0.32
C HIS A 538 -18.37 -1.57 0.87
N LYS A 539 -17.79 -1.81 2.06
CA LYS A 539 -18.07 -0.98 3.25
C LYS A 539 -17.17 0.26 3.21
N PRO A 540 -17.70 1.47 3.45
CA PRO A 540 -16.85 2.64 3.63
C PRO A 540 -15.82 2.38 4.71
N LEU A 541 -14.55 2.61 4.40
CA LEU A 541 -13.49 2.53 5.39
C LEU A 541 -13.77 3.63 6.42
N ARG A 542 -13.83 3.25 7.71
CA ARG A 542 -14.08 4.19 8.81
C ARG A 542 -12.79 4.60 9.53
N THR A 543 -11.66 3.99 9.17
CA THR A 543 -10.32 4.23 9.71
C THR A 543 -9.28 4.17 8.59
N GLY A 544 -8.09 4.75 8.82
CA GLY A 544 -6.98 4.78 7.87
C GLY A 544 -7.02 5.95 6.88
N LYS A 545 -6.08 5.95 5.92
CA LYS A 545 -5.88 7.01 4.91
C LYS A 545 -7.14 7.36 4.11
N TRP A 546 -7.97 6.36 3.85
CA TRP A 546 -9.17 6.45 3.01
C TRP A 546 -10.46 6.51 3.85
N ALA A 547 -10.37 6.88 5.13
CA ALA A 547 -11.51 6.91 6.04
C ALA A 547 -12.54 7.96 5.61
N VAL A 548 -13.82 7.55 5.59
CA VAL A 548 -14.96 8.43 5.30
C VAL A 548 -15.83 8.52 6.54
N THR A 549 -16.10 9.73 7.02
CA THR A 549 -16.98 9.96 8.18
C THR A 549 -18.43 9.63 7.85
N TYR A 550 -19.25 9.40 8.88
CA TYR A 550 -20.70 9.19 8.69
C TYR A 550 -21.40 10.42 8.11
N GLU A 551 -20.88 11.62 8.36
CA GLU A 551 -21.40 12.87 7.77
C GLU A 551 -21.21 12.91 6.25
N VAL A 552 -20.06 12.41 5.76
CA VAL A 552 -19.77 12.33 4.32
C VAL A 552 -20.50 11.16 3.66
N SER A 553 -20.62 10.01 4.35
CA SER A 553 -21.39 8.86 3.86
C SER A 553 -22.08 8.10 5.00
N MET A 554 -23.40 8.27 5.10
CA MET A 554 -24.27 7.51 6.00
C MET A 554 -24.56 6.08 5.52
N PHE A 555 -24.26 5.76 4.25
CA PHE A 555 -24.53 4.44 3.71
C PHE A 555 -23.59 3.39 4.31
N LEU A 556 -24.14 2.20 4.59
CA LEU A 556 -23.36 1.06 5.09
C LEU A 556 -22.51 0.40 3.99
N PHE A 557 -22.94 0.54 2.74
CA PHE A 557 -22.32 -0.08 1.58
C PHE A 557 -22.34 0.88 0.38
N TYR A 558 -21.36 0.75 -0.49
CA TYR A 558 -21.31 1.40 -1.80
C TYR A 558 -20.82 0.41 -2.86
N ASN A 559 -21.10 0.73 -4.12
CA ASN A 559 -20.52 0.03 -5.27
C ASN A 559 -19.48 0.94 -5.90
N ASP A 560 -18.33 0.37 -6.29
CA ASP A 560 -17.22 1.09 -6.92
C ASP A 560 -16.82 0.40 -8.22
N LEU A 561 -16.24 1.14 -9.17
CA LEU A 561 -15.77 0.61 -10.44
C LEU A 561 -14.26 0.85 -10.60
N ILE A 562 -13.49 -0.23 -10.58
CA ILE A 562 -12.04 -0.20 -10.84
C ILE A 562 -11.83 -0.34 -12.35
N CYS A 563 -11.24 0.70 -12.94
CA CYS A 563 -11.06 0.90 -14.39
C CYS A 563 -12.38 1.06 -15.17
N LEU A 564 -12.41 2.04 -16.05
CA LEU A 564 -13.59 2.42 -16.81
C LEU A 564 -13.26 2.36 -18.30
N ILE A 565 -14.09 1.71 -19.11
CA ILE A 565 -14.11 1.87 -20.57
C ILE A 565 -15.51 2.30 -21.02
N ILE A 566 -15.58 3.40 -21.78
CA ILE A 566 -16.80 3.94 -22.37
C ILE A 566 -16.70 4.01 -23.90
N ASP A 567 -17.82 3.77 -24.58
CA ASP A 567 -18.01 4.01 -26.03
C ASP A 567 -18.45 5.46 -26.31
#